data_AF-A0A6M0C811-F1
#
_entry.id   AF-A0A6M0C811-F1
#
_cell.length_a   1.000
_cell.length_b   1.000
_cell.length_c   1.000
_cell.angle_alpha   90.00
_cell.angle_beta   90.00
_cell.angle_gamma   90.00
#
_symmetry.space_group_name_H-M   'P 1'
#
loop_
_entity.id
_entity.type
_entity.pdbx_description
1 polymer ?
#
loop_
_entity_poly.entity_id
_entity_poly.type
_entity_poly.pdbx_seq_one_letter_code
_entity_poly.pdbx_strand_id
1 'polypeptide(L)'
;SPNGKTIISHSSTYSQTIKLWDLETGELTGTLTGHAGSVKAFCIGPDGETLASDNADNTIKLWRLSTEELVSTLASHTEDVLAIAISPDAQTLVSGGKDETVKIWNLHTCQLLRTLSGHSYSVNTLAISPDGKFLASGGYDSSIKLRYLSTGKLLKIFSGHSGSINTVAITPDSKTLISGSEDKTIRLWSLF
;
A
#
# COMPACT_ATOMS: atom_id res chain seq x y z
N SER A 1 -10.22 -11.33 -1.65
CA SER A 1 -10.80 -10.76 -0.42
C SER A 1 -10.43 -11.64 0.76
N PRO A 2 -10.44 -11.11 2.01
CA PRO A 2 -10.11 -11.90 3.21
C PRO A 2 -10.96 -13.17 3.39
N ASN A 3 -12.22 -13.14 2.96
CA ASN A 3 -13.12 -14.29 3.02
C ASN A 3 -12.88 -15.35 1.91
N GLY A 4 -11.91 -15.13 1.02
CA GLY A 4 -11.58 -16.06 -0.07
C GLY A 4 -12.63 -16.17 -1.18
N LYS A 5 -13.64 -15.30 -1.23
CA LYS A 5 -14.72 -15.40 -2.24
C LYS A 5 -14.53 -14.50 -3.46
N THR A 6 -13.81 -13.39 -3.31
CA THR A 6 -13.72 -12.35 -4.34
C THR A 6 -12.27 -12.16 -4.79
N ILE A 7 -12.01 -12.29 -6.09
CA ILE A 7 -10.76 -11.83 -6.71
C ILE A 7 -10.95 -10.36 -7.11
N ILE A 8 -9.89 -9.56 -6.94
CA ILE A 8 -9.85 -8.18 -7.40
C ILE A 8 -8.71 -8.06 -8.40
N SER A 9 -8.95 -7.41 -9.52
CA SER A 9 -7.93 -7.15 -10.53
C SER A 9 -8.04 -5.72 -11.04
N HIS A 10 -6.91 -5.12 -11.39
CA HIS A 10 -6.87 -3.91 -12.21
C HIS A 10 -6.05 -4.22 -13.47
N SER A 11 -6.16 -3.38 -14.51
CA SER A 11 -5.25 -3.45 -15.66
C SER A 11 -4.32 -2.24 -15.66
N SER A 12 -3.02 -2.52 -15.68
CA SER A 12 -1.95 -1.53 -15.50
C SER A 12 -1.70 -0.67 -16.74
N THR A 13 -2.28 -1.00 -17.89
CA THR A 13 -1.90 -0.34 -19.15
C THR A 13 -2.80 0.83 -19.53
N TYR A 14 -4.13 0.77 -19.38
CA TYR A 14 -5.01 1.95 -19.63
C TYR A 14 -6.34 1.88 -18.88
N SER A 15 -6.51 0.89 -18.01
CA SER A 15 -7.76 0.67 -17.30
C SER A 15 -7.83 1.57 -16.08
N GLN A 16 -8.84 2.42 -16.09
CA GLN A 16 -9.29 3.26 -14.99
C GLN A 16 -10.19 2.49 -14.01
N THR A 17 -10.19 1.16 -14.10
CA THR A 17 -11.23 0.32 -13.51
C THR A 17 -10.64 -0.79 -12.67
N ILE A 18 -11.39 -1.16 -11.64
CA ILE A 18 -11.10 -2.32 -10.80
C ILE A 18 -12.23 -3.29 -10.98
N LYS A 19 -11.88 -4.53 -11.32
CA LYS A 19 -12.84 -5.60 -11.56
C LYS A 19 -12.91 -6.51 -10.35
N LEU A 20 -14.13 -6.88 -9.99
CA LEU A 20 -14.45 -7.82 -8.93
C LEU A 20 -14.95 -9.12 -9.57
N TRP A 21 -14.40 -10.24 -9.14
CA TRP A 21 -14.73 -11.55 -9.69
C TRP A 21 -15.11 -12.50 -8.55
N ASP A 22 -16.08 -13.36 -8.80
CA ASP A 22 -16.32 -14.50 -7.93
C ASP A 22 -15.21 -15.54 -8.15
N LEU A 23 -14.58 -15.99 -7.07
CA LEU A 23 -13.49 -16.97 -7.14
C LEU A 23 -13.98 -18.35 -7.58
N GLU A 24 -15.19 -18.73 -7.18
CA GLU A 24 -15.74 -20.07 -7.41
C GLU A 24 -16.23 -20.21 -8.86
N THR A 25 -16.94 -19.21 -9.38
CA THR A 25 -17.50 -19.25 -10.74
C THR A 25 -16.57 -18.64 -11.78
N GLY A 26 -15.64 -17.77 -11.38
CA GLY A 26 -14.80 -17.00 -12.29
C GLY A 26 -15.54 -15.87 -13.01
N GLU A 27 -16.80 -15.59 -12.63
CA GLU A 27 -17.62 -14.57 -13.26
C GLU A 27 -17.28 -13.17 -12.74
N LEU A 28 -17.39 -12.18 -13.63
CA LEU A 28 -17.27 -10.78 -13.26
C LEU A 28 -18.53 -10.34 -12.50
N THR A 29 -18.39 -10.02 -11.22
CA THR A 29 -19.52 -9.61 -10.36
C THR A 29 -19.70 -8.11 -10.28
N GLY A 30 -18.62 -7.34 -10.48
CA GLY A 30 -18.63 -5.89 -10.28
C GLY A 30 -17.52 -5.17 -11.03
N THR A 31 -17.69 -3.88 -11.25
CA THR A 31 -16.65 -3.02 -11.84
C THR A 31 -16.69 -1.63 -11.22
N LEU A 32 -15.65 -1.32 -10.44
CA LEU A 32 -15.46 -0.02 -9.83
C LEU A 32 -14.88 0.95 -10.87
N THR A 33 -15.57 2.06 -11.08
CA THR A 33 -15.22 3.11 -12.04
C THR A 33 -15.13 4.45 -11.33
N GLY A 34 -14.18 5.31 -11.74
CA GLY A 34 -14.06 6.66 -11.18
C GLY A 34 -12.63 7.19 -11.06
N HIS A 35 -11.62 6.36 -11.30
CA HIS A 35 -10.23 6.82 -11.47
C HIS A 35 -10.06 7.54 -12.80
N ALA A 36 -9.31 8.65 -12.81
CA ALA A 36 -9.04 9.40 -14.04
C ALA A 36 -7.82 8.87 -14.80
N GLY A 37 -7.10 7.87 -14.25
CA GLY A 37 -5.88 7.30 -14.79
C GLY A 37 -5.72 5.82 -14.45
N SER A 38 -4.56 5.25 -14.79
CA SER A 38 -4.24 3.86 -14.51
C SER A 38 -4.07 3.61 -13.01
N VAL A 39 -4.84 2.65 -12.49
CA VAL A 39 -4.64 2.09 -11.15
C VAL A 39 -3.29 1.39 -11.11
N LYS A 40 -2.46 1.64 -10.08
CA LYS A 40 -1.12 1.05 -9.93
C LYS A 40 -1.07 -0.02 -8.86
N ALA A 41 -1.77 0.20 -7.76
CA ALA A 41 -1.98 -0.77 -6.71
C ALA A 41 -3.36 -0.62 -6.08
N PHE A 42 -3.78 -1.70 -5.43
CA PHE A 42 -4.95 -1.73 -4.58
C PHE A 42 -4.65 -2.59 -3.35
N CYS A 43 -5.37 -2.35 -2.25
CA CYS A 43 -5.33 -3.23 -1.09
C CYS A 43 -6.72 -3.33 -0.47
N ILE A 44 -7.04 -4.52 0.06
CA ILE A 44 -8.30 -4.77 0.75
C ILE A 44 -8.02 -4.68 2.25
N GLY A 45 -8.90 -3.99 2.96
CA GLY A 45 -8.89 -3.96 4.41
C GLY A 45 -9.10 -5.37 4.98
N PRO A 46 -8.58 -5.64 6.18
CA PRO A 46 -8.83 -6.90 6.87
C PRO A 46 -10.31 -7.10 7.24
N ASP A 47 -11.11 -6.01 7.24
CA ASP A 47 -12.57 -6.05 7.34
C ASP A 47 -13.24 -6.76 6.14
N GLY A 48 -12.54 -6.85 5.00
CA GLY A 48 -13.07 -7.39 3.75
C GLY A 48 -14.12 -6.52 3.08
N GLU A 49 -14.38 -5.32 3.59
CA GLU A 49 -15.37 -4.38 3.08
C GLU A 49 -14.70 -3.17 2.45
N THR A 50 -13.59 -2.70 3.02
CA THR A 50 -12.88 -1.52 2.52
C THR A 50 -11.88 -1.93 1.44
N LEU A 51 -11.94 -1.29 0.28
CA LEU A 51 -10.89 -1.34 -0.72
C LEU A 51 -10.26 0.04 -0.86
N ALA A 52 -8.94 0.13 -0.75
CA ALA A 52 -8.21 1.30 -1.19
C ALA A 52 -7.57 1.02 -2.55
N SER A 53 -7.61 1.99 -3.44
CA SER A 53 -6.90 1.93 -4.71
C SER A 53 -6.28 3.26 -5.07
N ASP A 54 -5.08 3.19 -5.61
CA ASP A 54 -4.33 4.36 -6.02
C ASP A 54 -4.36 4.55 -7.53
N ASN A 55 -3.81 5.67 -8.00
CA ASN A 55 -3.77 6.02 -9.41
C ASN A 55 -2.65 7.03 -9.71
N ALA A 56 -2.26 7.10 -10.98
CA ALA A 56 -1.45 8.15 -11.59
C ALA A 56 -2.11 9.55 -11.63
N ASP A 57 -3.32 9.75 -11.06
CA ASP A 57 -3.88 11.08 -10.80
C ASP A 57 -3.53 11.62 -9.41
N ASN A 58 -2.61 10.94 -8.72
CA ASN A 58 -2.08 11.27 -7.41
C ASN A 58 -3.10 11.17 -6.26
N THR A 59 -4.26 10.57 -6.52
CA THR A 59 -5.31 10.34 -5.52
C THR A 59 -5.36 8.88 -5.05
N ILE A 60 -5.97 8.68 -3.90
CA ILE A 60 -6.37 7.36 -3.42
C ILE A 60 -7.88 7.35 -3.29
N LYS A 61 -8.53 6.33 -3.83
CA LYS A 61 -9.97 6.12 -3.70
C LYS A 61 -10.27 5.02 -2.72
N LEU A 62 -11.23 5.26 -1.84
CA LEU A 62 -11.76 4.30 -0.90
C LEU A 62 -13.13 3.83 -1.39
N TRP A 63 -13.32 2.52 -1.45
CA TRP A 63 -14.53 1.89 -1.93
C TRP A 63 -15.11 0.96 -0.88
N ARG A 64 -16.44 0.87 -0.85
CA ARG A 64 -17.15 -0.16 -0.11
C ARG A 64 -17.44 -1.31 -1.08
N LEU A 65 -16.85 -2.48 -0.84
CA LEU A 65 -16.96 -3.64 -1.74
C LEU A 65 -18.37 -4.23 -1.79
N SER A 66 -19.14 -4.15 -0.70
CA SER A 66 -20.50 -4.70 -0.63
C SER A 66 -21.51 -3.91 -1.46
N THR A 67 -21.29 -2.60 -1.65
CA THR A 67 -22.18 -1.72 -2.43
C THR A 67 -21.55 -1.23 -3.73
N GLU A 68 -20.26 -1.52 -3.95
CA GLU A 68 -19.46 -1.00 -5.07
C GLU A 68 -19.38 0.53 -5.12
N GLU A 69 -19.63 1.20 -4.00
CA GLU A 69 -19.67 2.66 -3.91
C GLU A 69 -18.30 3.27 -3.62
N LEU A 70 -18.03 4.41 -4.25
CA LEU A 70 -16.93 5.28 -3.88
C LEU A 70 -17.28 6.01 -2.57
N VAL A 71 -16.57 5.67 -1.49
CA VAL A 71 -16.76 6.26 -0.15
C VAL A 71 -16.03 7.60 -0.05
N SER A 72 -14.80 7.68 -0.56
CA SER A 72 -13.99 8.89 -0.45
C SER A 72 -12.88 8.93 -1.51
N THR A 73 -12.41 10.14 -1.82
CA THR A 73 -11.20 10.38 -2.62
C THR A 73 -10.23 11.22 -1.80
N LEU A 74 -9.06 10.68 -1.52
CA LEU A 74 -7.98 11.32 -0.77
C LEU A 74 -7.03 11.99 -1.76
N ALA A 75 -6.87 13.31 -1.67
CA ALA A 75 -5.82 14.04 -2.37
C ALA A 75 -4.48 13.70 -1.73
N SER A 76 -3.77 12.70 -2.28
CA SER A 76 -2.74 12.00 -1.54
C SER A 76 -1.36 12.61 -1.73
N HIS A 77 -0.78 12.46 -2.92
CA HIS A 77 0.60 12.82 -3.22
C HIS A 77 0.66 13.95 -4.27
N THR A 78 1.82 14.58 -4.43
CA THR A 78 2.02 15.57 -5.52
C THR A 78 2.39 14.91 -6.85
N GLU A 79 2.76 13.63 -6.81
CA GLU A 79 3.08 12.78 -7.96
C GLU A 79 2.46 11.38 -7.76
N ASP A 80 2.69 10.47 -8.71
CA ASP A 80 2.06 9.14 -8.71
C ASP A 80 2.21 8.43 -7.37
N VAL A 81 1.12 7.83 -6.91
CA VAL A 81 1.13 6.88 -5.80
C VAL A 81 1.56 5.52 -6.34
N LEU A 82 2.51 4.88 -5.66
CA LEU A 82 3.15 3.65 -6.12
C LEU A 82 2.87 2.46 -5.21
N ALA A 83 2.54 2.73 -3.95
CA ALA A 83 2.25 1.70 -2.97
C ALA A 83 1.22 2.18 -1.98
N ILE A 84 0.33 1.27 -1.57
CA ILE A 84 -0.64 1.48 -0.49
C ILE A 84 -0.75 0.23 0.38
N ALA A 85 -1.09 0.41 1.66
CA ALA A 85 -1.44 -0.68 2.56
C ALA A 85 -2.42 -0.22 3.64
N ILE A 86 -3.29 -1.13 4.10
CA ILE A 86 -4.20 -0.91 5.23
C ILE A 86 -3.68 -1.66 6.45
N SER A 87 -3.76 -1.03 7.62
CA SER A 87 -3.35 -1.65 8.88
C SER A 87 -4.23 -2.83 9.27
N PRO A 88 -3.72 -3.79 10.06
CA PRO A 88 -4.48 -4.96 10.52
C PRO A 88 -5.78 -4.65 11.30
N ASP A 89 -5.87 -3.47 11.91
CA ASP A 89 -7.07 -2.99 12.62
C ASP A 89 -8.07 -2.23 11.74
N ALA A 90 -7.80 -2.13 10.43
CA ALA A 90 -8.57 -1.37 9.44
C ALA A 90 -8.75 0.13 9.77
N GLN A 91 -7.92 0.71 10.65
CA GLN A 91 -8.04 2.12 11.04
C GLN A 91 -7.13 3.06 10.26
N THR A 92 -6.02 2.53 9.73
CA THR A 92 -4.95 3.32 9.12
C THR A 92 -4.70 2.87 7.69
N LEU A 93 -4.61 3.83 6.78
CA LEU A 93 -4.08 3.63 5.44
C LEU A 93 -2.71 4.30 5.36
N VAL A 94 -1.77 3.61 4.73
CA VAL A 94 -0.46 4.18 4.38
C VAL A 94 -0.30 4.20 2.87
N SER A 95 0.36 5.23 2.36
CA SER A 95 0.65 5.39 0.95
C SER A 95 2.06 5.90 0.71
N GLY A 96 2.67 5.49 -0.39
CA GLY A 96 4.03 5.86 -0.80
C GLY A 96 3.99 6.31 -2.26
N GLY A 97 4.69 7.39 -2.58
CA GLY A 97 4.63 8.01 -3.90
C GLY A 97 5.98 8.31 -4.52
N LYS A 98 5.93 8.78 -5.77
CA LYS A 98 7.08 9.34 -6.50
C LYS A 98 7.62 10.61 -5.87
N ASP A 99 6.78 11.33 -5.13
CA ASP A 99 7.15 12.53 -4.35
C ASP A 99 8.06 12.25 -3.14
N GLU A 100 8.64 11.04 -3.06
CA GLU A 100 9.61 10.59 -2.06
C GLU A 100 9.06 10.53 -0.63
N THR A 101 7.74 10.68 -0.47
CA THR A 101 7.09 10.67 0.85
C THR A 101 6.27 9.41 1.09
N VAL A 102 6.08 9.12 2.38
CA VAL A 102 5.06 8.19 2.86
C VAL A 102 4.01 8.96 3.63
N LYS A 103 2.73 8.75 3.34
CA LYS A 103 1.62 9.39 4.04
C LYS A 103 0.84 8.38 4.86
N ILE A 104 0.33 8.83 6.00
CA ILE A 104 -0.47 8.05 6.93
C ILE A 104 -1.82 8.74 7.07
N TRP A 105 -2.90 7.99 6.87
CA TRP A 105 -4.27 8.47 6.85
C TRP A 105 -5.10 7.73 7.89
N ASN A 106 -6.04 8.45 8.51
CA ASN A 106 -7.12 7.81 9.23
C ASN A 106 -8.20 7.38 8.22
N LEU A 107 -8.51 6.09 8.17
CA LEU A 107 -9.48 5.55 7.21
C LEU A 107 -10.92 6.02 7.49
N HIS A 108 -11.29 6.17 8.77
CA HIS A 108 -12.64 6.58 9.15
C HIS A 108 -12.91 8.05 8.86
N THR A 109 -11.99 8.93 9.25
CA THR A 109 -12.15 10.38 9.04
C THR A 109 -11.66 10.84 7.67
N CYS A 110 -10.97 9.99 6.92
CA CYS A 110 -10.32 10.31 5.66
C CYS A 110 -9.30 11.47 5.78
N GLN A 111 -8.74 11.69 6.96
CA GLN A 111 -7.80 12.79 7.22
C GLN A 111 -6.35 12.30 7.14
N LEU A 112 -5.50 13.15 6.56
CA LEU A 112 -4.05 12.99 6.60
C LEU A 112 -3.56 13.18 8.04
N LEU A 113 -3.02 12.13 8.63
CA LEU A 113 -2.42 12.18 9.96
C LEU A 113 -0.98 12.67 9.88
N ARG A 114 -0.19 12.16 8.93
CA ARG A 114 1.23 12.52 8.76
C ARG A 114 1.73 12.38 7.34
N THR A 115 2.73 13.21 7.02
CA THR A 115 3.64 13.01 5.88
C THR A 115 5.03 12.71 6.43
N LEU A 116 5.64 11.63 5.96
CA LEU A 116 6.92 11.11 6.41
C LEU A 116 7.93 11.24 5.27
N SER A 117 8.88 12.14 5.46
CA SER A 117 9.99 12.35 4.53
C SER A 117 11.22 11.51 4.91
N GLY A 118 12.18 11.44 4.00
CA GLY A 118 13.52 10.95 4.25
C GLY A 118 14.02 9.88 3.27
N HIS A 119 13.14 9.32 2.42
CA HIS A 119 13.64 8.68 1.20
C HIS A 119 14.17 9.76 0.26
N SER A 120 15.22 9.43 -0.49
CA SER A 120 15.84 10.35 -1.46
C SER A 120 15.33 10.15 -2.88
N TYR A 121 14.43 9.19 -3.07
CA TYR A 121 13.78 8.83 -4.34
C TYR A 121 12.42 8.16 -4.03
N SER A 122 11.64 7.89 -5.08
CA SER A 122 10.31 7.28 -5.03
C SER A 122 10.19 6.11 -4.05
N VAL A 123 9.09 6.09 -3.29
CA VAL A 123 8.74 4.99 -2.39
C VAL A 123 7.90 3.97 -3.13
N ASN A 124 8.47 2.79 -3.38
CA ASN A 124 7.89 1.79 -4.29
C ASN A 124 7.11 0.69 -3.59
N THR A 125 7.31 0.50 -2.29
CA THR A 125 6.70 -0.60 -1.55
C THR A 125 6.52 -0.27 -0.08
N LEU A 126 5.46 -0.81 0.51
CA LEU A 126 5.07 -0.61 1.90
C LEU A 126 4.63 -1.93 2.51
N ALA A 127 4.94 -2.12 3.80
CA ALA A 127 4.37 -3.18 4.61
C ALA A 127 4.11 -2.68 6.04
N ILE A 128 2.96 -3.04 6.59
CA ILE A 128 2.64 -2.85 8.01
C ILE A 128 2.88 -4.18 8.72
N SER A 129 3.48 -4.15 9.91
CA SER A 129 3.68 -5.36 10.70
C SER A 129 2.31 -5.95 11.09
N PRO A 130 2.18 -7.29 11.16
CA PRO A 130 0.94 -7.94 11.60
C PRO A 130 0.43 -7.50 12.97
N ASP A 131 1.32 -7.08 13.88
CA ASP A 131 0.94 -6.51 15.17
C ASP A 131 0.53 -5.02 15.12
N GLY A 132 0.52 -4.41 13.94
CA GLY A 132 0.11 -3.02 13.68
C GLY A 132 1.09 -1.95 14.16
N LYS A 133 2.27 -2.32 14.70
CA LYS A 133 3.16 -1.35 15.34
C LYS A 133 4.16 -0.69 14.39
N PHE A 134 4.55 -1.38 13.33
CA PHE A 134 5.65 -0.95 12.46
C PHE A 134 5.19 -0.74 11.03
N LEU A 135 5.80 0.24 10.39
CA LEU A 135 5.70 0.51 8.98
C LEU A 135 7.10 0.38 8.36
N ALA A 136 7.22 -0.48 7.37
CA ALA A 136 8.38 -0.58 6.50
C ALA A 136 8.08 0.10 5.16
N SER A 137 8.98 0.97 4.71
CA SER A 137 8.94 1.56 3.38
C SER A 137 10.24 1.29 2.62
N GLY A 138 10.14 0.80 1.39
CA GLY A 138 11.26 0.58 0.48
C GLY A 138 11.16 1.50 -0.73
N GLY A 139 12.30 2.03 -1.20
CA GLY A 139 12.33 2.97 -2.31
C GLY A 139 13.44 2.73 -3.34
N TYR A 140 13.49 3.61 -4.33
CA TYR A 140 14.54 3.67 -5.36
C TYR A 140 15.91 4.08 -4.81
N ASP A 141 15.96 4.61 -3.59
CA ASP A 141 17.21 4.92 -2.88
C ASP A 141 17.93 3.67 -2.32
N SER A 142 17.49 2.48 -2.71
CA SER A 142 18.03 1.18 -2.27
C SER A 142 17.98 0.96 -0.75
N SER A 143 17.18 1.74 -0.03
CA SER A 143 17.04 1.66 1.42
C SER A 143 15.64 1.23 1.84
N ILE A 144 15.57 0.62 3.03
CA ILE A 144 14.30 0.33 3.70
C ILE A 144 14.27 1.09 5.01
N LYS A 145 13.19 1.81 5.27
CA LYS A 145 13.02 2.57 6.52
C LYS A 145 11.92 1.94 7.35
N LEU A 146 12.27 1.60 8.59
CA LEU A 146 11.34 1.09 9.59
C LEU A 146 10.94 2.22 10.52
N ARG A 147 9.63 2.39 10.72
CA ARG A 147 9.06 3.44 11.56
C ARG A 147 8.00 2.86 12.49
N TYR A 148 7.74 3.53 13.60
CA TYR A 148 6.50 3.29 14.34
C TYR A 148 5.31 3.78 13.53
N LEU A 149 4.30 2.95 13.31
CA LEU A 149 3.10 3.33 12.58
C LEU A 149 2.34 4.46 13.30
N SER A 150 2.24 4.38 14.63
CA SER A 150 1.49 5.33 15.47
C SER A 150 2.09 6.72 15.56
N THR A 151 3.42 6.86 15.49
CA THR A 151 4.12 8.16 15.63
C THR A 151 4.86 8.60 14.36
N GLY A 152 5.11 7.72 13.40
CA GLY A 152 5.93 7.99 12.22
C GLY A 152 7.43 8.11 12.50
N LYS A 153 7.83 7.97 13.77
CA LYS A 153 9.23 8.08 14.19
C LYS A 153 10.06 6.97 13.56
N LEU A 154 11.18 7.37 12.96
CA LEU A 154 12.17 6.46 12.40
C LEU A 154 12.83 5.63 13.50
N LEU A 155 12.85 4.32 13.29
CA LEU A 155 13.47 3.33 14.17
C LEU A 155 14.81 2.88 13.62
N LYS A 156 14.81 2.48 12.34
CA LYS A 156 15.97 1.84 11.71
C LYS A 156 15.95 2.12 10.21
N ILE A 157 17.15 2.22 9.65
CA ILE A 157 17.37 2.21 8.20
C ILE A 157 18.13 0.92 7.91
N PHE A 158 17.59 0.11 7.01
CA PHE A 158 18.30 -1.04 6.47
C PHE A 158 18.95 -0.64 5.15
N SER A 159 20.28 -0.72 5.14
CA SER A 159 21.13 -0.45 3.98
C SER A 159 21.90 -1.71 3.64
N GLY A 160 22.06 -2.01 2.36
CA GLY A 160 22.82 -3.17 1.90
C GLY A 160 22.40 -3.69 0.52
N HIS A 161 21.19 -3.36 0.06
CA HIS A 161 20.86 -3.53 -1.35
C HIS A 161 21.61 -2.51 -2.21
N SER A 162 21.95 -2.90 -3.43
CA SER A 162 22.60 -2.02 -4.43
C SER A 162 21.67 -1.64 -5.59
N GLY A 163 20.36 -1.84 -5.41
CA GLY A 163 19.32 -1.54 -6.37
C GLY A 163 18.00 -1.23 -5.68
N SER A 164 17.03 -0.75 -6.46
CA SER A 164 15.72 -0.31 -5.95
C SER A 164 15.01 -1.43 -5.19
N ILE A 165 14.37 -1.07 -4.08
CA ILE A 165 13.56 -2.02 -3.32
C ILE A 165 12.20 -2.16 -4.00
N ASN A 166 11.93 -3.33 -4.56
CA ASN A 166 10.70 -3.60 -5.31
C ASN A 166 9.59 -4.16 -4.42
N THR A 167 9.96 -4.86 -3.35
CA THR A 167 8.97 -5.44 -2.44
C THR A 167 9.54 -5.54 -1.03
N VAL A 168 8.69 -5.31 -0.03
CA VAL A 168 8.96 -5.60 1.37
C VAL A 168 7.80 -6.38 1.98
N ALA A 169 8.11 -7.27 2.91
CA ALA A 169 7.13 -7.97 3.73
C ALA A 169 7.66 -8.12 5.17
N ILE A 170 6.77 -8.18 6.14
CA ILE A 170 7.09 -8.47 7.53
C ILE A 170 6.48 -9.81 7.89
N THR A 171 7.25 -10.68 8.55
CA THR A 171 6.81 -12.01 8.94
C THR A 171 5.65 -11.96 9.95
N PRO A 172 4.79 -13.01 10.02
CA PRO A 172 3.65 -13.07 10.93
C PRO A 172 3.99 -12.78 12.40
N ASP A 173 5.16 -13.20 12.86
CA ASP A 173 5.65 -12.96 14.23
C ASP A 173 6.15 -11.53 14.48
N SER A 174 6.13 -10.67 13.45
CA SER A 174 6.60 -9.28 13.47
C SER A 174 8.07 -9.10 13.85
N LYS A 175 8.93 -10.11 13.61
CA LYS A 175 10.36 -10.08 13.97
C LYS A 175 11.30 -9.94 12.80
N THR A 176 10.90 -10.39 11.62
CA THR A 176 11.77 -10.39 10.43
C THR A 176 11.13 -9.57 9.32
N LEU A 177 11.94 -8.73 8.67
CA LEU A 177 11.59 -8.07 7.42
C LEU A 177 12.28 -8.79 6.27
N ILE A 178 11.56 -8.98 5.17
CA ILE A 178 12.06 -9.57 3.94
C ILE A 178 11.99 -8.49 2.86
N SER A 179 13.04 -8.33 2.07
CA SER A 179 13.06 -7.41 0.94
C SER A 179 13.55 -8.07 -0.33
N GLY A 180 12.93 -7.73 -1.45
CA GLY A 180 13.38 -8.07 -2.80
C GLY A 180 13.76 -6.81 -3.57
N SER A 181 14.86 -6.87 -4.33
CA SER A 181 15.42 -5.70 -5.00
C SER A 181 15.90 -5.98 -6.42
N GLU A 182 16.06 -4.90 -7.20
CA GLU A 182 16.62 -4.93 -8.56
C GLU A 182 18.06 -5.46 -8.62
N ASP A 183 18.78 -5.49 -7.50
CA ASP A 183 20.09 -6.14 -7.38
C ASP A 183 20.04 -7.68 -7.45
N LYS A 184 18.87 -8.25 -7.76
CA LYS A 184 18.62 -9.69 -7.93
C LYS A 184 18.78 -10.49 -6.64
N THR A 185 18.65 -9.84 -5.49
CA THR A 185 18.73 -10.50 -4.19
C THR A 185 17.46 -10.37 -3.37
N ILE A 186 17.23 -11.37 -2.51
CA ILE A 186 16.30 -11.28 -1.38
C ILE A 186 17.14 -11.18 -0.11
N ARG A 187 16.78 -10.28 0.80
CA ARG A 187 17.45 -10.12 2.10
C ARG A 187 16.45 -10.26 3.23
N LEU A 188 16.93 -10.84 4.34
CA LEU A 188 16.21 -10.96 5.60
C LEU A 188 16.87 -10.04 6.63
N TRP A 189 16.06 -9.33 7.39
CA TRP A 189 16.51 -8.34 8.36
C TRP A 189 15.84 -8.58 9.70
N SER A 190 16.63 -8.69 10.76
CA SER A 190 16.08 -8.72 12.12
C SER A 190 15.60 -7.32 12.50
N LEU A 191 14.33 -7.22 12.91
CA LEU A 191 13.74 -6.01 13.44
C LEU A 191 14.25 -5.74 14.87
N PHE A 192 14.54 -6.81 15.62
CA PHE A 192 15.06 -6.80 16.99
C PHE A 192 16.15 -7.84 17.20
#